data_AF-A0A1X7H6Y3-F1
#
_entry.id   AF-A0A1X7H6Y3-F1
#
_cell.length_a   1.000
_cell.length_b   1.000
_cell.length_c   1.000
_cell.angle_alpha   90.00
_cell.angle_beta   90.00
_cell.angle_gamma   90.00
#
_symmetry.space_group_name_H-M   'P 1'
#
loop_
_entity.id
_entity.type
_entity.pdbx_description
1 polymer ?
#
loop_
_entity_poly.entity_id
_entity_poly.type
_entity_poly.pdbx_seq_one_letter_code
_entity_poly.pdbx_strand_id
1 'polypeptide(L)'
;MLEFYYQYPRVLNRLRAGTLGGEMDRIAARLSETGYKPASAKVYLARIAQFDRFLSQVGCKDPRSINSDLVERFLDRCIDRRQRLSSRTAIRHLLQVVSGSSIRRHAEPQCLDSEVLREYGRYLQDVRGLRIKTREGLMLAARRILKWYDDQDVATVTKLIRSTPEAPSFSGS
;
A
#
# COMPACT_ATOMS: atom_id res chain seq x y z
N MET A 1 11.90 -19.12 -10.15
CA MET A 1 11.48 -18.97 -8.73
C MET A 1 9.97 -19.03 -8.56
N LEU A 2 9.20 -18.62 -9.58
CA LEU A 2 7.74 -18.77 -9.59
C LEU A 2 7.26 -20.24 -9.42
N GLU A 3 8.09 -21.21 -9.79
CA GLU A 3 7.86 -22.66 -9.64
C GLU A 3 7.60 -23.08 -8.18
N PHE A 4 8.12 -22.33 -7.22
CA PHE A 4 7.86 -22.56 -5.80
C PHE A 4 6.40 -22.30 -5.42
N TYR A 5 5.70 -21.46 -6.19
CA TYR A 5 4.32 -21.06 -5.93
C TYR A 5 3.32 -21.66 -6.92
N TYR A 6 3.72 -21.92 -8.16
CA TYR A 6 2.85 -22.46 -9.20
C TYR A 6 3.49 -23.66 -9.89
N GLN A 7 2.77 -24.77 -9.94
CA GLN A 7 3.22 -25.99 -10.62
C GLN A 7 2.80 -26.04 -12.10
N TYR A 8 1.82 -25.23 -12.50
CA TYR A 8 1.25 -25.28 -13.86
C TYR A 8 2.05 -24.45 -14.86
N PRO A 9 2.64 -25.05 -15.91
CA PRO A 9 3.46 -24.35 -16.90
C PRO A 9 2.74 -23.20 -17.61
N ARG A 10 1.43 -23.37 -17.89
CA ARG A 10 0.59 -22.30 -18.47
C ARG A 10 0.55 -21.04 -17.62
N VAL A 11 0.52 -21.19 -16.29
CA VAL A 11 0.52 -20.03 -15.38
C VAL A 11 1.89 -19.38 -15.35
N LEU A 12 2.96 -20.17 -15.28
CA LEU A 12 4.34 -19.66 -15.29
C LEU A 12 4.63 -18.87 -16.56
N ASN A 13 4.30 -19.44 -17.73
CA ASN A 13 4.49 -18.77 -19.02
C ASN A 13 3.70 -17.46 -19.10
N ARG A 14 2.47 -17.46 -18.60
CA ARG A 14 1.63 -16.25 -18.58
C ARG A 14 2.17 -15.16 -17.66
N LEU A 15 2.76 -15.53 -16.53
CA LEU A 15 3.38 -14.56 -15.60
C LEU A 15 4.69 -14.00 -16.17
N ARG A 16 5.40 -14.78 -16.99
CA ARG A 16 6.67 -14.40 -17.63
C ARG A 16 6.52 -13.69 -18.97
N ALA A 17 5.38 -13.82 -19.64
CA ALA A 17 5.15 -13.24 -20.96
C ALA A 17 4.79 -11.74 -20.94
N GLY A 18 4.52 -11.19 -19.76
CA GLY A 18 4.12 -9.80 -19.58
C GLY A 18 5.27 -8.81 -19.56
N THR A 19 4.94 -7.51 -19.52
CA THR A 19 5.89 -6.40 -19.36
C THR A 19 6.73 -6.55 -18.09
N LEU A 20 6.14 -7.09 -17.04
CA LEU A 20 6.80 -7.36 -15.76
C LEU A 20 7.46 -8.75 -15.69
N GLY A 21 7.44 -9.52 -16.78
CA GLY A 21 7.87 -10.93 -16.80
C GLY A 21 9.27 -11.17 -16.26
N GLY A 22 10.23 -10.31 -16.61
CA GLY A 22 11.61 -10.37 -16.10
C GLY A 22 11.75 -10.07 -14.61
N GLU A 23 10.79 -9.35 -14.02
CA GLU A 23 10.78 -8.97 -12.61
C GLU A 23 9.96 -9.95 -11.74
N MET A 24 9.04 -10.70 -12.35
CA MET A 24 8.16 -11.63 -11.62
C MET A 24 8.91 -12.72 -10.86
N ASP A 25 9.99 -13.25 -11.43
CA ASP A 25 10.85 -14.23 -10.74
C ASP A 25 11.61 -13.59 -9.56
N ARG A 26 12.06 -12.33 -9.69
CA ARG A 26 12.73 -11.59 -8.61
C ARG A 26 11.77 -11.26 -7.46
N ILE A 27 10.52 -10.90 -7.79
CA ILE A 27 9.48 -10.67 -6.79
C ILE A 27 9.15 -11.97 -6.05
N ALA A 28 9.03 -13.09 -6.76
CA ALA A 28 8.79 -14.39 -6.15
C ALA A 28 9.91 -14.80 -5.19
N ALA A 29 11.17 -14.59 -5.59
CA ALA A 29 12.34 -14.82 -4.73
C ALA A 29 12.28 -13.95 -3.47
N ARG A 30 12.08 -12.64 -3.63
CA ARG A 30 12.01 -11.70 -2.50
C ARG A 30 10.88 -12.02 -1.53
N LEU A 31 9.71 -12.43 -2.01
CA LEU A 31 8.59 -12.88 -1.16
C LEU A 31 8.96 -14.13 -0.36
N SER A 32 9.75 -15.04 -0.95
CA SER A 32 10.25 -16.23 -0.28
C SER A 32 11.24 -15.86 0.83
N GLU A 33 12.23 -15.01 0.50
CA GLU A 33 13.26 -14.53 1.43
C GLU A 33 12.67 -13.75 2.61
N THR A 34 11.62 -12.95 2.39
CA THR A 34 10.90 -12.25 3.47
C THR A 34 9.97 -13.17 4.28
N GLY A 35 9.89 -14.46 3.96
CA GLY A 35 9.13 -15.44 4.74
C GLY A 35 7.61 -15.31 4.59
N TYR A 36 7.12 -14.81 3.45
CA TYR A 36 5.68 -14.81 3.18
C TYR A 36 5.15 -16.24 3.09
N LYS A 37 3.92 -16.45 3.60
CA LYS A 37 3.26 -17.75 3.45
C LYS A 37 2.98 -17.99 1.97
N PRO A 38 3.14 -19.22 1.45
CA PRO A 38 2.89 -19.51 0.04
C PRO A 38 1.52 -19.06 -0.47
N ALA A 39 0.46 -19.23 0.34
CA ALA A 39 -0.88 -18.77 -0.01
C ALA A 39 -0.96 -17.24 -0.20
N SER A 40 -0.33 -16.45 0.68
CA SER A 40 -0.28 -14.99 0.57
C SER A 40 0.55 -14.53 -0.62
N ALA A 41 1.70 -15.18 -0.85
CA ALA A 41 2.55 -14.87 -1.99
C ALA A 41 1.84 -15.13 -3.32
N LYS A 42 1.09 -16.22 -3.46
CA LYS A 42 0.25 -16.50 -4.64
C LYS A 42 -0.80 -15.40 -4.88
N VAL A 43 -1.42 -14.88 -3.83
CA VAL A 43 -2.37 -13.76 -3.97
C VAL A 43 -1.65 -12.53 -4.52
N TYR A 44 -0.49 -12.17 -3.98
CA TYR A 44 0.26 -11.01 -4.46
C TYR A 44 0.75 -11.17 -5.89
N LEU A 45 1.31 -12.33 -6.25
CA LEU A 45 1.73 -12.63 -7.62
C LEU A 45 0.56 -12.55 -8.60
N ALA A 46 -0.63 -13.03 -8.22
CA ALA A 46 -1.83 -12.90 -9.04
C ALA A 46 -2.27 -11.44 -9.21
N ARG A 47 -2.18 -10.61 -8.17
CA ARG A 47 -2.50 -9.17 -8.27
C ARG A 47 -1.50 -8.42 -9.15
N ILE A 48 -0.21 -8.75 -9.06
CA ILE A 48 0.82 -8.17 -9.92
C ILE A 48 0.58 -8.57 -11.38
N ALA A 49 0.17 -9.80 -11.65
CA ALA A 49 -0.21 -10.23 -12.99
C ALA A 49 -1.46 -9.51 -13.54
N GLN A 50 -2.43 -9.20 -12.68
CA GLN A 50 -3.58 -8.37 -13.07
C GLN A 50 -3.15 -6.95 -13.41
N PHE A 51 -2.22 -6.40 -12.63
CA PHE A 51 -1.66 -5.08 -12.89
C PHE A 51 -0.82 -5.04 -14.17
N ASP A 52 0.00 -6.07 -14.43
CA ASP A 52 0.77 -6.21 -15.67
C ASP A 52 -0.12 -6.21 -16.93
N ARG A 53 -1.25 -6.92 -16.88
CA ARG A 53 -2.26 -6.86 -17.96
C ARG A 53 -2.87 -5.48 -18.10
N PHE A 54 -3.14 -4.80 -16.99
CA PHE A 54 -3.64 -3.42 -17.02
C PHE A 54 -2.62 -2.48 -17.67
N LEU A 55 -1.33 -2.58 -17.33
CA LEU A 55 -0.26 -1.82 -17.95
C LEU A 55 -0.20 -2.04 -19.47
N SER A 56 -0.34 -3.30 -19.90
CA SER A 56 -0.43 -3.65 -21.32
C SER A 56 -1.61 -2.98 -22.02
N GLN A 57 -2.79 -2.90 -21.36
CA GLN A 57 -3.98 -2.25 -21.91
C GLN A 57 -3.83 -0.74 -22.06
N VAL A 58 -3.12 -0.08 -21.14
CA VAL A 58 -2.88 1.37 -21.20
C VAL A 58 -1.63 1.74 -22.01
N GLY A 59 -0.96 0.75 -22.64
CA GLY A 59 0.21 0.96 -23.48
C GLY A 59 1.52 1.20 -22.73
N CYS A 60 1.56 0.95 -21.41
CA CYS A 60 2.76 1.09 -20.60
C CYS A 60 3.66 -0.15 -20.77
N LYS A 61 4.78 0.02 -21.50
CA LYS A 61 5.74 -1.05 -21.83
C LYS A 61 7.01 -1.03 -20.98
N ASP A 62 7.31 0.06 -20.30
CA ASP A 62 8.49 0.17 -19.43
C ASP A 62 8.06 0.12 -17.95
N PRO A 63 8.47 -0.91 -17.19
CA PRO A 63 8.23 -0.99 -15.75
C PRO A 63 8.71 0.24 -14.97
N ARG A 64 9.73 0.96 -15.44
CA ARG A 64 10.27 2.16 -14.77
C ARG A 64 9.40 3.40 -14.94
N SER A 65 8.50 3.39 -15.93
CA SER A 65 7.55 4.48 -16.20
C SER A 65 6.27 4.42 -15.36
N ILE A 66 6.15 3.43 -14.46
CA ILE A 66 5.00 3.30 -13.57
C ILE A 66 4.98 4.46 -12.58
N ASN A 67 3.99 5.35 -12.71
CA ASN A 67 3.76 6.48 -11.81
C ASN A 67 2.57 6.23 -10.85
N SER A 68 2.36 7.14 -9.90
CA SER A 68 1.28 7.05 -8.91
C SER A 68 -0.12 7.08 -9.53
N ASP A 69 -0.32 7.83 -10.62
CA ASP A 69 -1.60 7.92 -11.33
C ASP A 69 -2.04 6.57 -11.90
N LEU A 70 -1.13 5.87 -12.59
CA LEU A 70 -1.39 4.53 -13.13
C LEU A 70 -1.74 3.53 -12.03
N VAL A 71 -1.09 3.65 -10.86
CA VAL A 71 -1.39 2.81 -9.71
C VAL A 71 -2.78 3.09 -9.17
N GLU A 72 -3.14 4.35 -8.92
CA GLU A 72 -4.48 4.68 -8.41
C GLU A 72 -5.59 4.31 -9.40
N ARG A 73 -5.40 4.56 -10.70
CA ARG A 73 -6.34 4.13 -11.76
C ARG A 73 -6.58 2.63 -11.78
N PHE A 74 -5.56 1.82 -11.47
CA PHE A 74 -5.75 0.38 -11.30
C PHE A 74 -6.48 0.03 -9.99
N LEU A 75 -6.14 0.71 -8.89
CA LEU A 75 -6.77 0.49 -7.60
C LEU A 75 -8.26 0.87 -7.60
N ASP A 76 -8.66 1.82 -8.43
CA ASP A 76 -10.07 2.21 -8.63
C ASP A 76 -10.89 1.13 -9.35
N ARG A 77 -10.24 0.21 -10.07
CA ARG A 77 -10.91 -0.97 -10.66
C ARG A 77 -11.14 -2.11 -9.67
N CYS A 78 -10.67 -1.98 -8.42
CA CYS A 78 -10.89 -3.00 -7.40
C CYS A 78 -12.33 -2.92 -6.87
N ILE A 79 -13.03 -4.06 -6.85
CA ILE A 79 -14.44 -4.14 -6.48
C ILE A 79 -14.63 -3.88 -4.98
N ASP A 80 -13.72 -4.39 -4.15
CA ASP A 80 -13.82 -4.30 -2.70
C ASP A 80 -12.55 -3.75 -2.04
N ARG A 81 -12.69 -3.31 -0.78
CA ARG A 81 -11.62 -2.73 0.03
C ARG A 81 -10.48 -3.72 0.29
N ARG A 82 -10.76 -5.02 0.47
CA ARG A 82 -9.74 -6.05 0.73
C ARG A 82 -8.90 -6.28 -0.54
N GLN A 83 -9.55 -6.36 -1.69
CA GLN A 83 -8.91 -6.42 -2.99
C GLN A 83 -8.03 -5.19 -3.20
N ARG A 84 -8.55 -3.97 -3.01
CA ARG A 84 -7.78 -2.72 -3.15
C ARG A 84 -6.53 -2.73 -2.26
N LEU A 85 -6.66 -3.12 -1.00
CA LEU A 85 -5.53 -3.21 -0.06
C LEU A 85 -4.49 -4.26 -0.50
N SER A 86 -4.94 -5.46 -0.87
CA SER A 86 -4.04 -6.52 -1.32
C SER A 86 -3.30 -6.15 -2.61
N SER A 87 -3.99 -5.50 -3.55
CA SER A 87 -3.43 -4.98 -4.79
C SER A 87 -2.40 -3.89 -4.52
N ARG A 88 -2.71 -2.92 -3.64
CA ARG A 88 -1.78 -1.85 -3.25
C ARG A 88 -0.51 -2.42 -2.62
N THR A 89 -0.64 -3.38 -1.72
CA THR A 89 0.51 -4.05 -1.10
C THR A 89 1.35 -4.79 -2.13
N ALA A 90 0.70 -5.52 -3.05
CA ALA A 90 1.40 -6.27 -4.10
C ALA A 90 2.17 -5.34 -5.06
N ILE A 91 1.54 -4.25 -5.51
CA ILE A 91 2.18 -3.24 -6.37
C ILE A 91 3.36 -2.59 -5.65
N ARG A 92 3.24 -2.32 -4.35
CA ARG A 92 4.37 -1.80 -3.56
C ARG A 92 5.56 -2.77 -3.58
N HIS A 93 5.33 -4.07 -3.46
CA HIS A 93 6.40 -5.06 -3.56
C HIS A 93 7.06 -5.07 -4.93
N LEU A 94 6.26 -4.98 -6.01
CA LEU A 94 6.74 -4.84 -7.37
C LEU A 94 7.64 -3.60 -7.51
N LEU A 95 7.16 -2.43 -7.13
CA LEU A 95 7.89 -1.18 -7.33
C LEU A 95 9.19 -1.14 -6.54
N GLN A 96 9.23 -1.74 -5.35
CA GLN A 96 10.46 -1.90 -4.58
C GLN A 96 11.52 -2.77 -5.30
N VAL A 97 11.10 -3.71 -6.14
CA VAL A 97 12.02 -4.55 -6.94
C VAL A 97 12.44 -3.81 -8.21
N VAL A 98 11.49 -3.18 -8.92
CA VAL A 98 11.73 -2.49 -10.20
C VAL A 98 12.60 -1.23 -10.04
N SER A 99 12.39 -0.44 -8.98
CA SER A 99 13.09 0.83 -8.80
C SER A 99 14.50 0.67 -8.20
N GLY A 100 14.95 -0.55 -7.87
CA GLY A 100 16.29 -0.85 -7.32
C GLY A 100 16.65 -0.14 -6.01
N SER A 101 15.75 0.71 -5.52
CA SER A 101 15.93 1.62 -4.41
C SER A 101 14.56 1.74 -3.75
N SER A 102 14.57 1.64 -2.43
CA SER A 102 13.45 1.95 -1.56
C SER A 102 12.70 3.15 -2.13
N ILE A 103 11.50 2.93 -2.69
CA ILE A 103 10.57 4.05 -2.88
C ILE A 103 10.47 4.67 -1.51
N ARG A 104 11.11 5.84 -1.39
CA ARG A 104 10.99 6.75 -0.28
C ARG A 104 9.52 6.69 0.07
N ARG A 105 9.24 6.27 1.31
CA ARG A 105 7.90 6.31 1.89
C ARG A 105 7.29 7.57 1.32
N HIS A 106 6.21 7.46 0.55
CA HIS A 106 5.46 8.66 0.20
C HIS A 106 5.30 9.35 1.53
N ALA A 107 5.97 10.50 1.68
CA ALA A 107 5.86 11.25 2.91
C ALA A 107 4.38 11.63 2.91
N GLU A 108 3.58 10.85 3.63
CA GLU A 108 2.43 11.44 4.28
C GLU A 108 2.98 12.72 4.93
N PRO A 109 2.29 13.86 4.74
CA PRO A 109 2.69 15.11 5.36
C PRO A 109 3.10 14.79 6.79
N GLN A 110 4.27 15.27 7.21
CA GLN A 110 4.87 14.97 8.51
C GLN A 110 3.90 15.39 9.61
N CYS A 111 2.95 14.52 9.92
CA CYS A 111 2.04 14.62 11.04
C CYS A 111 2.83 14.17 12.28
N LEU A 112 2.53 14.74 13.44
CA LEU A 112 3.03 14.30 14.74
C LEU A 112 2.90 12.76 14.90
N ASP A 113 1.85 12.19 14.32
CA ASP A 113 1.59 10.76 14.22
C ASP A 113 2.73 9.94 13.62
N SER A 114 3.48 10.51 12.68
CA SER A 114 4.59 9.82 12.02
C SER A 114 5.77 9.57 12.95
N GLU A 115 5.99 10.45 13.93
CA GLU A 115 7.02 10.32 14.96
C GLU A 115 6.58 9.34 16.04
N VAL A 116 5.34 9.44 16.53
CA VAL A 116 4.76 8.51 17.50
C VAL A 116 4.76 7.08 16.95
N LEU A 117 4.37 6.88 15.69
CA LEU A 117 4.40 5.58 15.03
C LEU A 117 5.81 5.04 14.82
N ARG A 118 6.79 5.93 14.60
CA ARG A 118 8.20 5.56 14.48
C ARG A 118 8.75 5.07 15.82
N GLU A 119 8.44 5.77 16.91
CA GLU A 119 8.85 5.38 18.26
C GLU A 119 8.20 4.09 18.72
N TYR A 120 6.90 3.94 18.48
CA TYR A 120 6.17 2.72 18.74
C TYR A 120 6.76 1.52 17.96
N GLY A 121 7.12 1.74 16.69
CA GLY A 121 7.79 0.72 15.87
C GLY A 121 9.14 0.27 16.44
N ARG A 122 9.94 1.21 16.97
CA ARG A 122 11.20 0.91 17.67
C ARG A 122 10.96 0.13 18.97
N TYR A 123 10.04 0.58 19.81
CA TYR A 123 9.66 -0.13 21.04
C TYR A 123 9.22 -1.59 20.78
N LEU A 124 8.39 -1.82 19.75
CA LEU A 124 7.93 -3.17 19.39
C LEU A 124 9.07 -4.08 18.91
N GLN A 125 10.11 -3.50 18.31
CA GLN A 125 11.28 -4.22 17.84
C GLN A 125 12.29 -4.46 18.97
N ASP A 126 12.70 -3.40 19.64
CA ASP A 126 13.89 -3.38 20.49
C ASP A 126 13.58 -3.79 21.93
N VAL A 127 12.35 -3.54 22.40
CA VAL A 127 11.92 -3.90 23.77
C VAL A 127 11.08 -5.17 23.77
N ARG A 128 10.16 -5.32 22.81
CA ARG A 128 9.26 -6.48 22.74
C ARG A 128 9.77 -7.63 21.86
N GLY A 129 10.83 -7.41 21.07
CA GLY A 129 11.45 -8.47 20.24
C GLY A 129 10.49 -9.11 19.22
N LEU A 130 9.45 -8.39 18.78
CA LEU A 130 8.36 -9.00 18.00
C LEU A 130 8.79 -9.34 16.58
N ARG A 131 8.36 -10.51 16.11
CA ARG A 131 8.54 -10.92 14.71
C ARG A 131 7.86 -9.94 13.76
N ILE A 132 8.47 -9.73 12.59
CA ILE A 132 8.09 -8.72 11.59
C ILE A 132 6.59 -8.73 11.27
N LYS A 133 5.95 -9.90 11.10
CA LYS A 133 4.51 -10.00 10.79
C LYS A 133 3.60 -9.50 11.91
N THR A 134 3.96 -9.75 13.16
CA THR A 134 3.18 -9.28 14.32
C THR A 134 3.34 -7.77 14.47
N ARG A 135 4.56 -7.26 14.24
CA ARG A 135 4.83 -5.83 14.20
C ARG A 135 4.02 -5.11 13.13
N GLU A 136 3.94 -5.67 11.92
CA GLU A 136 3.14 -5.07 10.83
C GLU A 136 1.65 -4.98 11.20
N GLY A 137 1.09 -6.02 11.82
CA GLY A 137 -0.29 -6.02 12.30
C GLY A 137 -0.56 -4.93 13.35
N LEU A 138 0.32 -4.81 14.35
CA LEU A 138 0.22 -3.79 15.40
C LEU A 138 0.41 -2.37 14.85
N MET A 139 1.36 -2.18 13.93
CA MET A 139 1.56 -0.91 13.25
C MET A 139 0.36 -0.50 12.39
N LEU A 140 -0.36 -1.45 11.80
CA LEU A 140 -1.61 -1.18 11.07
C LEU A 140 -2.76 -0.80 12.02
N ALA A 141 -2.86 -1.45 13.17
CA ALA A 141 -3.85 -1.09 14.19
C ALA A 141 -3.59 0.32 14.75
N ALA A 142 -2.34 0.63 15.12
CA ALA A 142 -1.94 1.94 15.62
C ALA A 142 -2.24 3.07 14.62
N ARG A 143 -1.93 2.88 13.33
CA ARG A 143 -2.29 3.83 12.27
C ARG A 143 -3.79 4.08 12.16
N ARG A 144 -4.62 3.04 12.32
CA ARG A 144 -6.08 3.19 12.27
C ARG A 144 -6.62 3.97 13.45
N ILE A 145 -6.05 3.77 14.63
CA ILE A 145 -6.45 4.47 15.85
C ILE A 145 -6.11 5.96 15.73
N LEU A 146 -4.89 6.29 15.29
CA LEU A 146 -4.47 7.68 15.09
C LEU A 146 -5.30 8.37 14.02
N LYS A 147 -5.53 7.71 12.88
CA LYS A 147 -6.43 8.25 11.84
C LYS A 147 -7.84 8.50 12.36
N TRP A 148 -8.39 7.57 13.15
CA TRP A 148 -9.70 7.76 13.77
C TRP A 148 -9.71 8.96 14.72
N TYR A 149 -8.64 9.17 15.49
CA TYR A 149 -8.50 10.31 16.38
C TYR A 149 -8.46 11.64 15.61
N ASP A 150 -7.67 11.72 14.54
CA ASP A 150 -7.61 12.89 13.65
C ASP A 150 -8.97 13.18 13.01
N ASP A 151 -9.66 12.14 12.52
CA ASP A 151 -10.99 12.29 11.92
C ASP A 151 -12.02 12.81 12.96
N GLN A 152 -11.87 12.47 14.26
CA GLN A 152 -12.70 12.99 15.35
C GLN A 152 -12.33 14.43 15.74
N ASP A 153 -11.05 14.78 15.74
CA ASP A 153 -10.57 16.12 16.09
C ASP A 153 -10.99 17.14 15.02
N VAL A 154 -10.83 16.79 13.74
CA VAL A 154 -11.32 17.60 12.60
C VAL A 154 -12.84 17.73 12.64
N ALA A 155 -13.58 16.67 12.95
CA ALA A 155 -15.03 16.74 13.09
C ALA A 155 -15.45 17.66 14.25
N THR A 156 -14.70 17.65 15.35
CA THR A 156 -14.94 18.50 16.53
C THR A 156 -14.64 19.97 16.23
N VAL A 157 -13.51 20.28 15.59
CA VAL A 157 -13.14 21.63 15.15
C VAL A 157 -14.13 22.16 14.10
N THR A 158 -14.54 21.34 13.14
CA THR A 158 -15.52 21.74 12.12
C THR A 158 -16.89 22.04 12.73
N LYS A 159 -17.28 21.30 13.77
CA LYS A 159 -18.53 21.54 14.51
C LYS A 159 -18.49 22.82 15.33
N LEU A 160 -17.33 23.16 15.91
CA LEU A 160 -17.10 24.42 16.62
C LEU A 160 -17.17 25.63 15.67
N ILE A 161 -16.51 25.57 14.51
CA ILE A 161 -16.53 26.66 13.52
C ILE A 161 -17.96 26.93 12.99
N ARG A 162 -18.74 25.88 12.74
CA ARG A 162 -20.15 26.00 12.29
C ARG A 162 -21.14 26.42 13.37
N SER A 163 -20.74 26.43 14.64
CA SER A 163 -21.62 26.79 15.77
C SER A 163 -21.43 28.24 16.24
N THR A 164 -20.64 29.05 15.53
CA THR A 164 -20.52 30.49 15.82
C THR A 164 -21.71 31.23 15.19
N PRO A 165 -22.68 31.76 15.96
CA PRO A 165 -23.79 32.52 15.40
C PRO A 165 -23.26 33.84 14.82
N GLU A 166 -23.73 34.18 13.62
CA GLU A 166 -23.49 35.47 12.97
C GLU A 166 -23.82 36.62 13.93
N ALA A 167 -22.89 37.58 14.02
CA ALA A 167 -23.09 38.80 14.78
C ALA A 167 -24.28 39.59 14.21
N PRO A 168 -25.18 40.14 15.05
CA PRO A 168 -26.33 40.90 14.57
C PRO A 168 -25.85 42.16 13.84
N SER A 169 -26.30 42.27 12.59
CA SER A 169 -26.20 43.47 11.75
C SER A 169 -26.86 44.65 12.46
N PHE A 170 -26.03 45.57 12.97
CA PHE A 170 -26.49 46.86 13.45
C PHE A 170 -26.95 47.70 12.25
N SER A 171 -28.28 47.85 12.11
CA SER A 171 -28.87 48.95 11.34
C SER A 171 -29.14 50.13 12.29
N GLY A 172 -28.45 51.24 12.07
CA GLY A 172 -28.83 52.58 12.56
C GLY A 172 -28.45 53.55 11.43
N SER A 173 -29.44 54.01 10.65
CA SER A 173 -30.20 55.27 10.85
C SER A 173 -29.34 56.50 10.58
#